data_AF-A0A853CRI0-F1
#
_entry.id   AF-A0A853CRI0-F1
#
_cell.length_a   1.000
_cell.length_b   1.000
_cell.length_c   1.000
_cell.angle_alpha   90.00
_cell.angle_beta   90.00
_cell.angle_gamma   90.00
#
_symmetry.space_group_name_H-M   'P 1'
#
loop_
_entity.id
_entity.type
_entity.pdbx_description
1 polymer ?
#
loop_
_entity_poly.entity_id
_entity_poly.type
_entity_poly.pdbx_seq_one_letter_code
_entity_poly.pdbx_strand_id
1 'polypeptide(L)'
;MSTPDAERLHRSSAFSRDDFAAVPYLRHGQSISLIHWSRVDGDWCFATILGEYVHRDECYWYLVIQGANVRLDRAEWAIFS
;
A
#
# COMPACT_ATOMS: atom_id res chain seq x y z
N MET A 1 2.59 -51.25 -2.20
CA MET A 1 2.91 -49.98 -2.89
C MET A 1 2.95 -48.90 -1.83
N SER A 2 4.15 -48.38 -1.55
CA SER A 2 4.39 -47.29 -0.62
C SER A 2 4.80 -46.08 -1.44
N THR A 3 4.12 -44.94 -1.23
CA THR A 3 4.61 -43.62 -1.66
C THR A 3 4.81 -42.79 -0.39
N PRO A 4 5.99 -42.21 -0.17
CA PRO A 4 6.32 -41.56 1.10
C PRO A 4 5.90 -40.08 1.11
N ASP A 5 5.72 -39.60 2.34
CA ASP A 5 5.68 -38.20 2.73
C ASP A 5 7.10 -37.63 2.68
N ALA A 6 7.30 -36.51 1.98
CA ALA A 6 8.52 -35.70 2.07
C ALA A 6 8.26 -34.29 1.54
N GLU A 7 7.96 -33.41 2.48
CA GLU A 7 8.74 -32.21 2.73
C GLU A 7 8.79 -31.08 1.67
N ARG A 8 8.28 -29.96 2.16
CA ARG A 8 9.00 -28.67 2.27
C ARG A 8 9.10 -27.77 1.04
N LEU A 9 8.45 -26.63 1.28
CA LEU A 9 8.99 -25.28 1.23
C LEU A 9 9.25 -24.67 -0.15
N HIS A 10 8.84 -23.40 -0.20
CA HIS A 10 9.08 -22.42 -1.25
C HIS A 10 8.19 -22.63 -2.47
N ARG A 11 7.17 -21.79 -2.69
CA ARG A 11 7.43 -20.36 -2.90
C ARG A 11 6.19 -19.52 -2.63
N SER A 12 6.19 -18.86 -1.48
CA SER A 12 5.76 -17.47 -1.41
C SER A 12 6.60 -16.65 -2.41
N SER A 13 6.19 -16.61 -3.68
CA SER A 13 6.63 -15.58 -4.61
C SER A 13 5.70 -15.52 -5.82
N ALA A 14 4.61 -14.80 -5.66
CA ALA A 14 4.13 -13.98 -6.75
C ALA A 14 3.60 -12.66 -6.17
N PHE A 15 4.35 -12.06 -5.25
CA PHE A 15 4.42 -10.60 -5.27
C PHE A 15 5.08 -10.27 -6.59
N SER A 16 4.24 -10.10 -7.62
CA SER A 16 4.69 -9.69 -8.93
C SER A 16 5.56 -8.46 -8.72
N ARG A 17 6.76 -8.50 -9.27
CA ARG A 17 7.68 -7.36 -9.27
C ARG A 17 7.06 -6.12 -9.93
N ASP A 18 5.91 -6.28 -10.61
CA ASP A 18 5.10 -5.21 -11.21
C ASP A 18 4.26 -4.39 -10.23
N ASP A 19 4.02 -4.83 -8.99
CA ASP A 19 3.38 -3.95 -7.98
C ASP A 19 4.33 -2.84 -7.48
N PHE A 20 5.61 -2.91 -7.88
CA PHE A 20 6.52 -1.78 -7.85
C PHE A 20 6.32 -0.90 -9.08
N ALA A 21 5.09 -0.49 -9.35
CA ALA A 21 4.88 0.78 -10.04
C ALA A 21 5.58 1.84 -9.17
N ALA A 22 6.85 2.11 -9.51
CA ALA A 22 7.56 3.27 -9.06
C ALA A 22 6.70 4.42 -9.56
N VAL A 23 5.87 5.00 -8.68
CA VAL A 23 5.18 6.25 -8.96
C VAL A 23 6.34 7.23 -9.20
N PRO A 24 6.67 7.54 -10.45
CA PRO A 24 7.91 8.22 -10.70
C PRO A 24 7.69 9.66 -10.20
N TYR A 25 8.69 10.17 -9.47
CA TYR A 25 8.85 11.57 -9.07
C TYR A 25 8.06 12.12 -7.86
N LEU A 26 7.56 11.31 -6.91
CA LEU A 26 7.05 11.90 -5.66
C LEU A 26 8.17 12.62 -4.90
N ARG A 27 8.05 13.94 -4.77
CA ARG A 27 9.01 14.78 -4.07
C ARG A 27 8.55 15.01 -2.64
N HIS A 28 9.50 15.09 -1.72
CA HIS A 28 9.21 15.54 -0.36
C HIS A 28 8.48 16.91 -0.39
N GLY A 29 7.42 17.05 0.37
CA GLY A 29 6.54 18.23 0.41
C GLY A 29 5.50 18.30 -0.71
N GLN A 30 5.50 17.36 -1.67
CA GLN A 30 4.50 17.34 -2.73
C GLN A 30 3.13 16.95 -2.18
N SER A 31 2.09 17.72 -2.45
CA SER A 31 0.72 17.32 -2.13
C SER A 31 0.30 16.11 -2.95
N ILE A 32 -0.17 15.06 -2.28
CA ILE A 32 -0.71 13.86 -2.89
C ILE A 32 -2.07 13.51 -2.30
N SER A 33 -2.91 12.88 -3.13
CA SER A 33 -4.19 12.32 -2.70
C SER A 33 -4.07 10.81 -2.58
N LEU A 34 -4.48 10.26 -1.43
CA LEU A 34 -4.61 8.84 -1.20
C LEU A 34 -6.08 8.44 -1.08
N ILE A 35 -6.42 7.26 -1.57
CA ILE A 35 -7.75 6.67 -1.48
C ILE A 35 -7.68 5.30 -0.79
N HIS A 36 -8.64 5.04 0.08
CA HIS A 36 -8.87 3.75 0.72
C HIS A 36 -10.26 3.27 0.37
N TRP A 37 -10.36 2.05 -0.16
CA TRP A 37 -11.62 1.38 -0.45
C TRP A 37 -11.89 0.36 0.65
N SER A 38 -13.11 0.37 1.18
CA SER A 38 -13.54 -0.58 2.21
C SER A 38 -14.95 -1.10 1.91
N ARG A 39 -15.28 -2.24 2.50
CA ARG A 39 -16.65 -2.76 2.49
C ARG A 39 -17.32 -2.43 3.82
N VAL A 40 -18.47 -1.76 3.76
CA VAL A 40 -19.32 -1.44 4.92
C VAL A 40 -20.72 -1.95 4.60
N ASP A 41 -21.26 -2.81 5.44
CA ASP A 41 -22.59 -3.43 5.27
C ASP A 41 -22.83 -4.10 3.90
N GLY A 42 -21.76 -4.60 3.28
CA GLY A 42 -21.81 -5.27 1.98
C GLY A 42 -21.62 -4.33 0.78
N ASP A 43 -21.66 -3.02 0.99
CA ASP A 43 -21.44 -2.01 -0.03
C ASP A 43 -19.99 -1.53 -0.06
N TRP A 44 -19.54 -1.12 -1.24
CA TRP A 44 -18.23 -0.49 -1.40
C TRP A 44 -18.31 0.99 -1.04
N CYS A 45 -17.47 1.40 -0.09
CA CYS A 45 -17.27 2.79 0.28
C CYS A 45 -15.81 3.18 0.04
N PHE A 46 -15.55 4.48 -0.08
CA PHE A 46 -14.20 5.01 -0.17
C PHE A 46 -14.00 6.19 0.77
N ALA A 47 -12.77 6.37 1.21
CA ALA A 47 -12.29 7.54 1.92
C ALA A 47 -11.09 8.12 1.18
N THR A 48 -10.94 9.43 1.19
CA THR A 48 -9.79 10.13 0.59
C THR A 48 -9.06 10.96 1.63
N ILE A 49 -7.75 11.09 1.45
CA ILE A 49 -6.88 11.93 2.26
C ILE A 49 -6.01 12.76 1.31
N LEU A 50 -5.86 14.05 1.62
CA LEU A 50 -4.90 14.95 0.98
C LEU A 50 -3.81 15.27 2.01
N GLY A 51 -2.55 15.08 1.64
CA GLY A 51 -1.41 15.37 2.51
C GLY A 51 -0.13 15.66 1.74
N GLU A 52 0.84 16.23 2.43
CA GLU A 52 2.19 16.46 1.88
C GLU A 52 3.02 15.18 2.03
N TYR A 53 3.53 14.68 0.91
CA TYR A 53 4.35 13.49 0.88
C TYR A 53 5.69 13.72 1.57
N VAL A 54 6.05 12.88 2.55
CA VAL A 54 7.37 12.91 3.18
C VAL A 54 8.28 11.88 2.51
N HIS A 55 7.87 10.61 2.58
CA HIS A 55 8.50 9.45 1.96
C HIS A 55 7.53 8.25 2.04
N ARG A 56 7.94 7.10 1.50
CA ARG A 56 7.29 5.80 1.71
C ARG A 56 8.33 4.72 1.93
N ASP A 57 7.97 3.70 2.70
CA ASP A 57 8.73 2.45 2.78
C ASP A 57 7.90 1.30 2.16
N GLU A 58 8.29 0.05 2.44
CA GLU A 58 7.61 -1.14 1.92
C GLU A 58 6.16 -1.26 2.42
N CYS A 59 5.88 -0.77 3.63
CA CYS A 59 4.62 -0.98 4.32
C CYS A 59 3.80 0.31 4.48
N TYR A 60 4.42 1.48 4.48
CA TYR A 60 3.76 2.71 4.91
C TYR A 60 3.99 3.91 3.98
N TRP A 61 2.96 4.74 3.91
CA TRP A 61 3.03 6.13 3.49
C TRP A 61 3.30 7.02 4.70
N TYR A 62 4.23 7.96 4.57
CA TYR A 62 4.47 9.00 5.57
C TYR A 62 4.08 10.35 4.98
N LEU A 63 3.11 11.00 5.60
CA LEU A 63 2.54 12.28 5.16
C LEU A 63 2.57 13.31 6.28
N VAL A 64 2.53 14.58 5.90
CA VAL A 64 2.09 15.67 6.79
C VAL A 64 0.67 16.05 6.43
N ILE A 65 -0.24 15.98 7.40
CA ILE A 65 -1.65 16.37 7.25
C ILE A 65 -1.94 17.41 8.32
N GLN A 66 -2.30 18.62 7.90
CA GLN A 66 -2.57 19.74 8.82
C GLN A 66 -1.44 19.97 9.84
N GLY A 67 -0.18 19.80 9.41
CA GLY A 67 1.00 19.95 10.26
C GLY A 67 1.35 18.75 11.14
N ALA A 68 0.52 17.69 11.16
CA ALA A 68 0.80 16.46 11.89
C ALA A 68 1.41 15.39 10.99
N ASN A 69 2.43 14.68 11.49
CA ASN A 69 2.97 13.51 10.81
C ASN A 69 2.00 12.34 10.94
N VAL A 70 1.60 11.77 9.81
CA VAL A 70 0.67 10.64 9.73
C VAL A 70 1.32 9.48 8.98
N ARG A 71 1.12 8.27 9.51
CA ARG A 71 1.57 7.01 8.92
C ARG A 71 0.36 6.21 8.49
N LEU A 72 0.29 5.84 7.21
CA LEU A 72 -0.82 5.07 6.63
C LEU A 72 -0.31 3.78 5.99
N ASP A 73 -1.06 2.69 6.11
CA ASP A 73 -0.69 1.39 5.53
C ASP A 73 -0.81 1.43 3.99
N ARG A 74 0.22 0.96 3.29
CA ARG A 74 0.26 0.89 1.83
C ARG A 74 -0.65 -0.18 1.24
N ALA A 75 -0.99 -1.21 2.02
CA ALA A 75 -1.94 -2.24 1.59
C ALA A 75 -3.38 -1.69 1.58
N GLU A 76 -3.66 -0.66 2.37
CA GLU A 76 -4.98 -0.05 2.48
C GLU A 76 -5.12 1.22 1.63
N TRP A 77 -4.05 2.02 1.52
CA TRP A 77 -4.09 3.33 0.86
C TRP A 77 -3.31 3.33 -0.45
N ALA A 78 -4.01 3.66 -1.53
CA ALA A 78 -3.42 3.83 -2.86
C ALA A 78 -3.33 5.31 -3.23
N ILE A 79 -2.28 5.69 -3.96
CA ILE A 79 -2.21 7.02 -4.57
C ILE A 79 -3.14 7.09 -5.78
N PHE A 80 -3.79 8.23 -5.97
CA PHE A 80 -4.55 8.53 -7.19
C PHE A 80 -4.33 9.98 -7.61
N SER A 81 -4.34 10.22 -8.92
CA SER A 81 -4.21 11.52 -9.56
C SER A 81 -5.30 11.71 -10.59
#